data_AF-A0A3L6J9U9-F1
#
_entry.id   AF-A0A3L6J9U9-F1
#
_cell.length_a   1.000
_cell.length_b   1.000
_cell.length_c   1.000
_cell.angle_alpha   90.00
_cell.angle_beta   90.00
_cell.angle_gamma   90.00
#
_symmetry.space_group_name_H-M   'P 1'
#
loop_
_entity.id
_entity.type
_entity.pdbx_description
1 polymer ?
#
loop_
_entity_poly.entity_id
_entity_poly.type
_entity_poly.pdbx_seq_one_letter_code
_entity_poly.pdbx_strand_id
1 'polypeptide(L)'
;MNSETDQAIGGMDIELLKCVDGVFVKQVRIVRSDPKDGWAWLRLAGLALRTGPKSETVDAFESVVSEVGDSYLGWFLLGKLEDRLGFWRKAESAYRRAIRLERTDAALWTSLGGVFRSEGRYHAAERALLRAVELNPEYSQAWLDLASVYSELGDSVQCRAALEKAYDSDSLSVAEYVRALERSARAIR
;
A
#
# COMPACT_ATOMS: atom_id res chain seq x y z
N MET A 1 -19.23 -4.89 40.01
CA MET A 1 -18.95 -5.92 39.00
C MET A 1 -18.59 -5.21 37.70
N ASN A 2 -17.39 -4.65 37.64
CA ASN A 2 -16.82 -4.22 36.38
C ASN A 2 -15.73 -5.23 36.05
N SER A 3 -15.99 -5.98 34.99
CA SER A 3 -15.10 -6.86 34.25
C SER A 3 -13.99 -6.04 33.56
N GLU A 4 -13.27 -5.23 34.31
CA GLU A 4 -12.66 -3.99 33.83
C GLU A 4 -11.52 -4.20 32.81
N THR A 5 -10.89 -5.38 32.74
CA THR A 5 -9.69 -5.60 31.91
C THR A 5 -9.36 -7.07 31.57
N ASP A 6 -10.03 -8.04 32.19
CA ASP A 6 -9.24 -9.03 32.93
C ASP A 6 -8.61 -10.20 32.17
N GLN A 7 -8.90 -10.36 30.89
CA GLN A 7 -8.13 -11.21 30.00
C GLN A 7 -8.06 -10.50 28.65
N ALA A 8 -6.84 -10.06 28.31
CA ALA A 8 -6.42 -9.62 26.99
C ALA A 8 -7.41 -10.02 25.88
N ILE A 9 -7.99 -9.06 25.16
CA ILE A 9 -8.86 -9.37 24.00
C ILE A 9 -8.05 -10.05 22.86
N GLY A 10 -6.82 -10.52 23.12
CA GLY A 10 -5.86 -11.12 22.21
C GLY A 10 -4.55 -10.32 22.19
N GLY A 11 -3.86 -10.17 23.31
CA GLY A 11 -2.55 -9.50 23.36
C GLY A 11 -2.45 -8.00 23.00
N MET A 12 -3.55 -7.31 22.68
CA MET A 12 -3.55 -5.84 22.53
C MET A 12 -3.43 -5.14 23.87
N ASP A 13 -2.52 -4.18 23.96
CA ASP A 13 -2.29 -3.36 25.15
C ASP A 13 -3.58 -2.61 25.56
N ILE A 14 -3.89 -2.64 26.86
CA ILE A 14 -5.02 -1.92 27.45
C ILE A 14 -4.89 -0.41 27.21
N GLU A 15 -3.67 0.11 27.10
CA GLU A 15 -3.45 1.52 26.74
C GLU A 15 -3.87 1.83 25.30
N LEU A 16 -3.55 0.95 24.34
CA LEU A 16 -3.98 1.11 22.95
C LEU A 16 -5.51 1.04 22.82
N LEU A 17 -6.17 0.20 23.62
CA LEU A 17 -7.64 0.08 23.65
C LEU A 17 -8.34 1.37 24.10
N LYS A 18 -7.68 2.22 24.91
CA LYS A 18 -8.24 3.51 25.34
C LYS A 18 -8.18 4.58 24.24
N CYS A 19 -7.27 4.41 23.27
CA CYS A 19 -7.02 5.38 22.20
C CYS A 19 -7.89 5.14 20.95
N VAL A 20 -8.56 3.98 20.86
CA VAL A 20 -9.42 3.60 19.73
C VAL A 20 -10.89 3.58 20.14
N ASP A 21 -11.79 3.92 19.22
CA ASP A 21 -13.22 3.95 19.53
C ASP A 21 -13.82 2.53 19.69
N GLY A 22 -15.00 2.45 20.31
CA GLY A 22 -15.68 1.17 20.53
C GLY A 22 -16.05 0.42 19.24
N VAL A 23 -16.16 1.13 18.11
CA VAL A 23 -16.43 0.52 16.80
C VAL A 23 -15.18 -0.21 16.30
N PHE A 24 -14.00 0.36 16.50
CA PHE A 24 -12.71 -0.24 16.16
C PHE A 24 -12.48 -1.51 16.95
N VAL A 25 -12.69 -1.46 18.27
CA VAL A 25 -12.57 -2.65 19.13
C VAL A 25 -13.52 -3.76 18.69
N LYS A 26 -14.76 -3.42 18.32
CA LYS A 26 -15.73 -4.39 17.79
C LYS A 26 -15.23 -5.01 16.48
N GLN A 27 -14.67 -4.22 15.58
CA GLN A 27 -14.17 -4.71 14.30
C GLN A 27 -12.93 -5.59 14.45
N VAL A 28 -12.04 -5.29 15.41
CA VAL A 28 -10.89 -6.15 15.76
C VAL A 28 -11.36 -7.55 16.19
N ARG A 29 -12.40 -7.64 17.03
CA ARG A 29 -12.95 -8.95 17.45
C ARG A 29 -13.46 -9.76 16.27
N ILE A 30 -14.07 -9.11 15.27
CA ILE A 30 -14.55 -9.79 14.06
C ILE A 30 -13.36 -10.36 13.28
N VAL A 31 -12.32 -9.56 13.07
CA VAL A 31 -11.09 -10.01 12.39
C VAL A 31 -10.43 -11.19 13.12
N ARG A 32 -10.41 -11.17 14.47
CA ARG A 32 -9.90 -12.30 15.25
C ARG A 32 -10.74 -13.58 15.12
N SER A 33 -12.06 -13.44 14.99
CA SER A 33 -12.96 -14.59 14.83
C SER A 33 -12.90 -15.22 13.45
N ASP A 34 -12.70 -14.42 12.40
CA ASP A 34 -12.50 -14.89 11.03
C ASP A 34 -11.37 -14.10 10.33
N PRO A 35 -10.12 -14.52 10.52
CA PRO A 35 -8.95 -13.93 9.87
C PRO A 35 -8.96 -13.93 8.35
N LYS A 36 -9.73 -14.84 7.74
CA LYS A 36 -9.77 -15.03 6.29
C LYS A 36 -10.81 -14.14 5.63
N ASP A 37 -11.73 -13.56 6.39
CA ASP A 37 -12.68 -12.58 5.88
C ASP A 37 -11.96 -11.28 5.48
N GLY A 38 -11.74 -11.13 4.17
CA GLY A 38 -11.14 -9.94 3.61
C GLY A 38 -11.95 -8.66 3.86
N TRP A 39 -13.29 -8.77 3.95
CA TRP A 39 -14.14 -7.62 4.27
C TRP A 39 -13.95 -7.14 5.69
N ALA A 40 -13.70 -8.04 6.64
CA ALA A 40 -13.41 -7.66 8.02
C ALA A 40 -12.14 -6.79 8.11
N TRP A 41 -11.09 -7.16 7.38
CA TRP A 41 -9.86 -6.38 7.28
C TRP A 41 -10.06 -5.03 6.59
N LEU A 42 -10.79 -5.00 5.48
CA LEU A 42 -11.11 -3.75 4.77
C LEU A 42 -11.91 -2.78 5.64
N ARG A 43 -12.89 -3.28 6.41
CA ARG A 43 -13.66 -2.46 7.36
C ARG A 43 -12.78 -1.91 8.47
N LEU A 44 -11.86 -2.72 9.01
CA LEU A 44 -10.93 -2.28 10.06
C LEU A 44 -10.00 -1.18 9.53
N ALA A 45 -9.40 -1.38 8.36
CA ALA A 45 -8.51 -0.40 7.76
C ALA A 45 -9.26 0.86 7.32
N GLY A 46 -10.47 0.72 6.77
CA GLY A 46 -11.32 1.85 6.41
C GLY A 46 -11.69 2.71 7.63
N LEU A 47 -11.94 2.06 8.77
CA LEU A 47 -12.15 2.78 10.02
C LEU A 47 -10.89 3.53 10.46
N ALA A 48 -9.73 2.85 10.43
CA ALA A 48 -8.44 3.48 10.75
C ALA A 48 -8.14 4.71 9.89
N LEU A 49 -8.44 4.64 8.59
CA LEU A 49 -8.25 5.75 7.67
C LEU A 49 -9.23 6.91 7.93
N ARG A 50 -10.49 6.60 8.25
CA ARG A 50 -11.54 7.61 8.47
C ARG A 50 -11.35 8.37 9.78
N THR A 51 -10.86 7.70 10.83
CA THR A 51 -10.52 8.35 12.11
C THR A 51 -9.25 9.20 12.04
N GLY A 52 -8.60 9.21 10.87
CA GLY A 52 -7.23 9.64 10.67
C GLY A 52 -6.28 8.52 11.08
N PRO A 53 -5.26 8.19 10.26
CA PRO A 53 -4.20 7.30 10.71
C PRO A 53 -3.47 8.05 11.83
N LYS A 54 -3.85 7.78 13.08
CA LYS A 54 -3.09 8.15 14.27
C LYS A 54 -2.12 7.01 14.55
N SER A 55 -0.95 7.33 15.10
CA SER A 55 0.04 6.33 15.52
C SER A 55 -0.61 5.18 16.30
N GLU A 56 -1.48 5.53 17.26
CA GLU A 56 -2.14 4.60 18.16
C GLU A 56 -3.07 3.63 17.44
N THR A 57 -3.80 4.10 16.42
CA THR A 57 -4.69 3.24 15.63
C THR A 57 -3.90 2.29 14.74
N VAL A 58 -2.74 2.73 14.24
CA VAL A 58 -1.86 1.89 13.42
C VAL A 58 -1.12 0.88 14.28
N ASP A 59 -0.65 1.25 15.46
CA ASP A 59 -0.05 0.33 16.44
C ASP A 59 -1.07 -0.73 16.89
N ALA A 60 -2.31 -0.30 17.14
CA ALA A 60 -3.42 -1.21 17.41
C ALA A 60 -3.68 -2.17 16.25
N PHE A 61 -3.65 -1.68 15.00
CA PHE A 61 -3.80 -2.51 13.81
C PHE A 61 -2.61 -3.49 13.63
N GLU A 62 -1.38 -3.03 13.85
CA GLU A 62 -0.15 -3.81 13.78
C GLU A 62 -0.17 -4.98 14.78
N SER A 63 -0.64 -4.73 16.01
CA SER A 63 -0.84 -5.79 17.02
C SER A 63 -1.75 -6.90 16.51
N VAL A 64 -2.90 -6.53 15.93
CA VAL A 64 -3.88 -7.50 15.39
C VAL A 64 -3.30 -8.28 14.22
N VAL A 65 -2.63 -7.60 13.28
CA VAL A 65 -1.99 -8.25 12.14
C VAL A 65 -0.89 -9.21 12.57
N SER A 66 -0.10 -8.83 13.58
CA SER A 66 1.00 -9.64 14.09
C SER A 66 0.53 -10.87 14.86
N GLU A 67 -0.57 -10.76 15.60
CA GLU A 67 -1.21 -11.88 16.32
C GLU A 67 -1.85 -12.87 15.34
N VAL A 68 -2.60 -12.35 14.36
CA VAL A 68 -3.35 -13.18 13.42
C VAL A 68 -2.44 -13.82 12.37
N GLY A 69 -1.36 -13.14 11.96
CA GLY A 69 -0.22 -13.67 11.19
C GLY A 69 -0.48 -14.08 9.73
N ASP A 70 -1.64 -14.64 9.42
CA ASP A 70 -1.93 -15.42 8.20
C ASP A 70 -2.73 -14.68 7.13
N SER A 71 -3.02 -13.39 7.31
CA SER A 71 -3.77 -12.60 6.32
C SER A 71 -2.86 -11.70 5.51
N TYR A 72 -2.65 -12.03 4.22
CA TYR A 72 -1.92 -11.16 3.29
C TYR A 72 -2.57 -9.77 3.21
N LEU A 73 -3.91 -9.73 3.24
CA LEU A 73 -4.68 -8.48 3.17
C LEU A 73 -4.48 -7.64 4.43
N GLY A 74 -4.37 -8.25 5.61
CA GLY A 74 -4.00 -7.57 6.85
C GLY A 74 -2.64 -6.89 6.74
N TRP A 75 -1.61 -7.62 6.30
CA TRP A 75 -0.27 -7.07 6.06
C TRP A 75 -0.26 -5.98 4.97
N PHE A 76 -1.04 -6.15 3.91
CA PHE A 76 -1.17 -5.16 2.84
C PHE A 76 -1.79 -3.84 3.34
N LEU A 77 -2.88 -3.93 4.11
CA LEU A 77 -3.57 -2.76 4.63
C LEU A 77 -2.75 -2.05 5.71
N LEU A 78 -2.00 -2.79 6.54
CA LEU A 78 -1.01 -2.21 7.44
C LEU A 78 0.05 -1.42 6.66
N GLY A 79 0.59 -2.01 5.58
CA GLY A 79 1.54 -1.31 4.70
C GLY A 79 0.98 0.00 4.14
N LYS A 80 -0.31 0.02 3.74
CA LYS A 80 -0.98 1.24 3.27
C LYS A 80 -1.15 2.29 4.36
N LEU A 81 -1.44 1.88 5.60
CA LEU A 81 -1.56 2.79 6.74
C LEU A 81 -0.22 3.44 7.07
N GLU A 82 0.84 2.63 7.14
CA GLU A 82 2.21 3.06 7.42
C GLU A 82 2.76 3.98 6.32
N ASP A 83 2.47 3.67 5.04
CA ASP A 83 2.87 4.51 3.90
C ASP A 83 2.21 5.90 3.97
N ARG A 84 0.92 5.98 4.33
CA ARG A 84 0.23 7.26 4.54
C ARG A 84 0.80 8.08 5.71
N LEU A 85 1.38 7.41 6.70
CA LEU A 85 2.06 8.05 7.82
C LEU A 85 3.51 8.47 7.49
N GLY A 86 4.03 8.08 6.32
CA GLY A 86 5.41 8.33 5.94
C GLY A 86 6.42 7.36 6.58
N PHE A 87 5.96 6.31 7.26
CA PHE A 87 6.81 5.28 7.85
C PHE A 87 7.20 4.21 6.81
N TRP A 88 7.90 4.66 5.77
CA TRP A 88 8.20 3.86 4.57
C TRP A 88 8.92 2.54 4.86
N ARG A 89 9.80 2.48 5.87
CA ARG A 89 10.48 1.24 6.30
C ARG A 89 9.52 0.22 6.90
N LYS A 90 8.55 0.67 7.70
CA LYS A 90 7.50 -0.21 8.24
C LYS A 90 6.58 -0.68 7.12
N ALA A 91 6.20 0.22 6.21
CA ALA A 91 5.41 -0.11 5.03
C ALA A 91 6.10 -1.15 4.14
N GLU A 92 7.40 -1.00 3.84
CA GLU A 92 8.20 -2.00 3.10
C GLU A 92 8.13 -3.37 3.78
N SER A 93 8.33 -3.43 5.10
CA SER A 93 8.30 -4.68 5.86
C SER A 93 6.92 -5.37 5.78
N ALA A 94 5.85 -4.60 5.92
CA ALA A 94 4.47 -5.07 5.84
C ALA A 94 4.14 -5.58 4.42
N TYR A 95 4.46 -4.82 3.37
CA TYR A 95 4.25 -5.27 1.99
C TYR A 95 5.07 -6.52 1.64
N ARG A 96 6.32 -6.62 2.10
CA ARG A 96 7.13 -7.83 1.90
C ARG A 96 6.53 -9.05 2.60
N ARG A 97 5.87 -8.88 3.76
CA ARG A 97 5.10 -9.94 4.42
C ARG A 97 3.88 -10.34 3.60
N ALA A 98 3.10 -9.36 3.12
CA ALA A 98 1.97 -9.61 2.24
C ALA A 98 2.38 -10.39 0.98
N ILE A 99 3.47 -9.98 0.31
CA ILE A 99 4.02 -10.64 -0.89
C ILE A 99 4.48 -12.08 -0.61
N ARG A 100 4.98 -12.37 0.59
CA ARG A 100 5.38 -13.75 0.94
C ARG A 100 4.16 -14.67 1.06
N LEU A 101 3.04 -14.14 1.53
CA LEU A 101 1.78 -14.87 1.68
C LEU A 101 1.03 -14.97 0.35
N GLU A 102 1.02 -13.89 -0.44
CA GLU A 102 0.42 -13.85 -1.78
C GLU A 102 1.42 -13.30 -2.80
N ARG A 103 1.95 -14.17 -3.64
CA ARG A 103 3.05 -13.83 -4.57
C ARG A 103 2.59 -13.34 -5.93
N THR A 104 1.32 -13.58 -6.27
CA THR A 104 0.79 -13.39 -7.63
C THR A 104 -0.02 -12.11 -7.78
N ASP A 105 -0.34 -11.43 -6.68
CA ASP A 105 -1.07 -10.17 -6.70
C ASP A 105 -0.16 -8.99 -7.11
N ALA A 106 -0.38 -8.49 -8.33
CA ALA A 106 0.33 -7.33 -8.88
C ALA A 106 0.18 -6.06 -8.01
N ALA A 107 -0.95 -5.87 -7.31
CA ALA A 107 -1.18 -4.69 -6.49
C ALA A 107 -0.23 -4.59 -5.30
N LEU A 108 0.23 -5.73 -4.76
CA LEU A 108 1.21 -5.77 -3.68
C LEU A 108 2.58 -5.27 -4.17
N TRP A 109 2.99 -5.71 -5.36
CA TRP A 109 4.23 -5.29 -5.99
C TRP A 109 4.21 -3.82 -6.41
N THR A 110 3.07 -3.32 -6.93
CA THR A 110 2.87 -1.89 -7.20
C THR A 110 2.98 -1.05 -5.94
N SER A 111 2.36 -1.49 -4.84
CA SER A 111 2.41 -0.75 -3.57
C SER A 111 3.82 -0.74 -2.97
N LEU A 112 4.56 -1.84 -3.06
CA LEU A 112 5.98 -1.88 -2.68
C LEU A 112 6.83 -0.94 -3.55
N GLY A 113 6.56 -0.89 -4.87
CA GLY A 113 7.20 0.04 -5.78
C GLY A 113 6.93 1.51 -5.44
N GLY A 114 5.69 1.83 -5.08
CA GLY A 114 5.29 3.15 -4.58
C GLY A 114 6.08 3.57 -3.36
N VAL A 115 6.23 2.68 -2.36
CA VAL A 115 7.05 2.94 -1.17
C VAL A 115 8.50 3.21 -1.54
N PHE A 116 9.11 2.39 -2.40
CA PHE A 116 10.49 2.63 -2.86
C PHE A 116 10.65 3.96 -3.58
N ARG A 117 9.66 4.38 -4.38
CA ARG A 117 9.65 5.69 -5.03
C ARG A 117 9.59 6.81 -3.99
N SER A 118 8.73 6.70 -2.99
CA SER A 118 8.63 7.67 -1.88
C SER A 118 9.94 7.76 -1.07
N GLU A 119 10.67 6.67 -0.91
CA GLU A 119 12.02 6.66 -0.29
C GLU A 119 13.14 7.18 -1.23
N GLY A 120 12.87 7.53 -2.49
CA GLY A 120 13.87 7.91 -3.49
C GLY A 120 14.70 6.73 -4.03
N ARG A 121 14.30 5.48 -3.75
CA ARG A 121 14.99 4.25 -4.19
C ARG A 121 14.48 3.81 -5.56
N TYR A 122 14.68 4.63 -6.57
CA TYR A 122 14.06 4.47 -7.89
C TYR A 122 14.38 3.13 -8.59
N HIS A 123 15.62 2.63 -8.54
CA HIS A 123 15.93 1.32 -9.11
C HIS A 123 15.27 0.14 -8.37
N ALA A 124 15.00 0.29 -7.06
CA ALA A 124 14.25 -0.73 -6.33
C ALA A 124 12.75 -0.66 -6.69
N ALA A 125 12.22 0.56 -6.86
CA ALA A 125 10.87 0.80 -7.32
C ALA A 125 10.63 0.20 -8.71
N GLU A 126 11.54 0.45 -9.65
CA GLU A 126 11.54 -0.11 -11.00
C GLU A 126 11.43 -1.64 -10.97
N ARG A 127 12.32 -2.33 -10.24
CA ARG A 127 12.27 -3.80 -10.15
C ARG A 127 10.96 -4.33 -9.58
N ALA A 128 10.39 -3.66 -8.58
CA ALA A 128 9.11 -4.07 -7.99
C ALA A 128 7.95 -3.85 -8.99
N LEU A 129 7.96 -2.73 -9.72
CA LEU A 129 6.92 -2.39 -10.70
C LEU A 129 7.01 -3.24 -11.96
N LEU A 130 8.22 -3.56 -12.43
CA LEU A 130 8.43 -4.54 -13.51
C LEU A 130 7.83 -5.89 -13.12
N ARG A 131 8.01 -6.33 -11.87
CA ARG A 131 7.38 -7.56 -11.39
C ARG A 131 5.85 -7.45 -11.38
N ALA A 132 5.28 -6.28 -11.05
CA ALA A 132 3.84 -6.07 -11.07
C ALA A 132 3.26 -6.19 -12.49
N VAL A 133 3.90 -5.58 -13.50
CA VAL A 133 3.45 -5.64 -14.90
C VAL A 133 3.72 -7.01 -15.55
N GLU A 134 4.72 -7.76 -15.09
CA GLU A 134 4.90 -9.17 -15.47
C GLU A 134 3.75 -10.05 -14.97
N LEU A 135 3.26 -9.79 -13.76
CA LEU A 135 2.15 -10.55 -13.16
C LEU A 135 0.80 -10.16 -13.77
N ASN A 136 0.59 -8.86 -14.03
CA ASN A 136 -0.60 -8.36 -14.70
C ASN A 136 -0.24 -7.26 -15.72
N PRO A 137 -0.07 -7.62 -17.00
CA PRO A 137 0.26 -6.67 -18.06
C PRO A 137 -0.81 -5.62 -18.33
N GLU A 138 -2.06 -5.86 -17.93
CA GLU A 138 -3.19 -4.93 -18.14
C GLU A 138 -3.38 -3.99 -16.94
N TYR A 139 -2.54 -4.08 -15.92
CA TYR A 139 -2.70 -3.24 -14.74
C TYR A 139 -2.16 -1.82 -14.96
N SER A 140 -3.02 -0.93 -15.48
CA SER A 140 -2.66 0.46 -15.83
C SER A 140 -1.95 1.21 -14.70
N GLN A 141 -2.36 1.02 -13.44
CA GLN A 141 -1.73 1.70 -12.31
C GLN A 141 -0.23 1.34 -12.16
N ALA A 142 0.14 0.08 -12.39
CA ALA A 142 1.54 -0.34 -12.32
C ALA A 142 2.38 0.33 -13.43
N TRP A 143 1.82 0.47 -14.63
CA TRP A 143 2.46 1.19 -15.74
C TRP A 143 2.61 2.69 -15.47
N LEU A 144 1.60 3.35 -14.88
CA LEU A 144 1.68 4.75 -14.46
C LEU A 144 2.76 4.98 -13.40
N ASP A 145 2.84 4.09 -12.42
CA ASP A 145 3.86 4.18 -11.37
C ASP A 145 5.26 3.92 -11.94
N LEU A 146 5.39 3.01 -12.92
CA LEU A 146 6.64 2.74 -13.62
C LEU A 146 7.08 3.94 -14.48
N ALA A 147 6.16 4.57 -15.20
CA ALA A 147 6.43 5.80 -15.95
C ALA A 147 6.93 6.93 -15.02
N SER A 148 6.30 7.07 -13.86
CA SER A 148 6.71 8.05 -12.85
C SER A 148 8.13 7.76 -12.37
N VAL A 149 8.50 6.50 -12.11
CA VAL A 149 9.87 6.10 -11.75
C VAL A 149 10.86 6.39 -12.87
N TYR A 150 10.52 6.13 -14.13
CA TYR A 150 11.38 6.46 -15.26
C TYR A 150 11.57 7.96 -15.45
N SER A 151 10.55 8.77 -15.17
CA SER A 151 10.66 10.23 -15.14
C SER A 151 11.66 10.70 -14.08
N GLU A 152 11.60 10.15 -12.87
CA GLU A 152 12.57 10.46 -11.79
C GLU A 152 14.00 10.01 -12.13
N LEU A 153 14.15 8.93 -12.89
CA LEU A 153 15.44 8.45 -13.41
C LEU A 153 15.95 9.25 -14.63
N GLY A 154 15.12 10.10 -15.22
CA GLY A 154 15.43 10.83 -16.45
C GLY A 154 15.36 10.00 -17.74
N ASP A 155 14.83 8.76 -17.67
CA ASP A 155 14.65 7.90 -18.84
C ASP A 155 13.34 8.22 -19.57
N SER A 156 13.39 9.27 -20.39
CA SER A 156 12.24 9.72 -21.20
C SER A 156 11.73 8.66 -22.20
N VAL A 157 12.58 7.72 -22.62
CA VAL A 157 12.20 6.69 -23.61
C VAL A 157 11.32 5.64 -22.93
N GLN A 158 11.78 5.11 -21.81
CA GLN A 158 11.03 4.11 -21.04
C GLN A 158 9.79 4.71 -20.38
N CYS A 159 9.86 5.97 -19.91
CA CYS A 159 8.71 6.69 -19.38
C CYS A 159 7.56 6.73 -20.39
N ARG A 160 7.84 7.13 -21.64
CA ARG A 160 6.83 7.15 -22.71
C ARG A 160 6.27 5.76 -23.00
N ALA A 161 7.13 4.75 -23.13
CA ALA A 161 6.68 3.38 -23.41
C ALA A 161 5.74 2.86 -22.30
N ALA A 162 6.05 3.15 -21.04
CA ALA A 162 5.20 2.80 -19.90
C ALA A 162 3.86 3.57 -19.92
N LEU A 163 3.85 4.86 -20.27
CA LEU A 163 2.60 5.63 -20.42
C LEU A 163 1.73 5.10 -21.55
N GLU A 164 2.31 4.77 -22.71
CA GLU A 164 1.58 4.16 -23.82
C GLU A 164 0.88 2.87 -23.38
N LYS A 165 1.58 2.03 -22.59
CA LYS A 165 1.00 0.80 -22.02
C LYS A 165 -0.05 1.05 -20.96
N ALA A 166 0.08 2.10 -20.14
CA ALA A 166 -0.92 2.43 -19.13
C ALA A 166 -2.29 2.79 -19.74
N TYR A 167 -2.28 3.36 -20.96
CA TYR A 167 -3.42 4.04 -21.57
C TYR A 167 -3.86 3.42 -22.91
N ASP A 168 -3.54 2.14 -23.17
CA ASP A 168 -3.73 1.47 -24.47
C ASP A 168 -5.23 1.36 -24.88
N SER A 169 -5.79 2.46 -25.40
CA SER A 169 -6.92 2.65 -26.33
C SER A 169 -7.29 4.14 -26.40
N ASP A 170 -6.81 4.83 -27.44
CA ASP A 170 -7.41 6.06 -27.98
C ASP A 170 -7.48 7.33 -27.08
N SER A 171 -6.69 7.41 -26.00
CA SER A 171 -6.68 8.61 -25.14
C SER A 171 -5.73 9.69 -25.66
N LEU A 172 -6.29 10.79 -26.18
CA LEU A 172 -5.60 12.04 -26.54
C LEU A 172 -4.72 12.61 -25.39
N SER A 173 -4.99 12.26 -24.13
CA SER A 173 -4.27 12.79 -22.97
C SER A 173 -2.80 12.34 -22.90
N VAL A 174 -2.48 11.14 -23.39
CA VAL A 174 -1.10 10.61 -23.39
C VAL A 174 -0.23 11.42 -24.33
N ALA A 175 -0.76 11.71 -25.52
CA ALA A 175 -0.04 12.47 -26.54
C ALA A 175 0.22 13.91 -26.10
N GLU A 176 -0.69 14.54 -25.35
CA GLU A 176 -0.50 15.90 -24.82
C GLU A 176 0.52 15.94 -23.67
N TYR A 177 0.45 14.97 -22.76
CA TYR A 177 1.41 14.88 -21.65
C TYR A 177 2.83 14.57 -22.15
N VAL A 178 2.97 13.67 -23.13
CA VAL A 178 4.26 13.38 -23.78
C VAL A 178 4.81 14.61 -24.49
N ARG A 179 3.96 15.36 -25.22
CA ARG A 179 4.38 16.63 -25.85
C ARG A 179 4.82 17.68 -24.83
N ALA A 180 4.20 17.72 -23.64
CA ALA A 180 4.61 18.63 -22.57
C ALA A 180 6.01 18.27 -22.03
N LEU A 181 6.28 16.98 -21.82
CA LEU A 181 7.60 16.49 -21.39
C LEU A 181 8.70 16.73 -22.43
N GLU A 182 8.41 16.57 -23.73
CA GLU A 182 9.36 16.87 -24.80
C GLU A 182 9.72 18.36 -24.85
N ARG A 183 8.75 19.25 -24.60
CA ARG A 183 9.00 20.70 -24.53
C ARG A 183 9.91 21.05 -23.35
N SER A 184 9.68 20.45 -22.18
CA SER A 184 10.56 20.68 -21.02
C SER A 184 11.97 20.12 -21.22
N ALA A 185 12.12 18.95 -21.86
CA ALA A 185 13.43 18.39 -22.16
C ALA A 185 14.23 19.20 -23.19
N ARG A 186 13.55 19.83 -24.15
CA ARG A 186 14.19 20.76 -25.11
C ARG A 186 14.58 22.10 -24.50
N ALA A 187 13.92 22.54 -23.43
CA ALA A 187 14.22 23.81 -22.76
C ALA A 187 15.48 23.76 -21.87
N ILE A 188 16.01 22.56 -21.60
CA ILE A 188 17.20 22.34 -20.75
C ILE A 188 18.48 22.15 -21.60
N ARG A 189 18.37 22.11 -22.93
CA ARG A 189 19.50 22.10 -23.88
C ARG A 189 19.80 23.48 -24.41
#